data_AF-A0A8D8KH91-F1
#
_entry.id   AF-A0A8D8KH91-F1
#
_cell.length_a   1.000
_cell.length_b   1.000
_cell.length_c   1.000
_cell.angle_alpha   90.00
_cell.angle_beta   90.00
_cell.angle_gamma   90.00
#
_symmetry.space_group_name_H-M   'P 1'
#
loop_
_entity.id
_entity.type
_entity.pdbx_description
1 polymer ?
#
loop_
_entity_poly.entity_id
_entity_poly.type
_entity_poly.pdbx_seq_one_letter_code
_entity_poly.pdbx_strand_id
1 'polypeptide(L)'
;SLAGTISDKNTICREIKTPMGVIERYIHFWLGANITSDRSKSAAYKIIELDLHLDHKTTQYRESQGHEGIRFLSYFKEDGILIQSGTDPSSYPQFPRLYQIKGKTTPQCIQQKAITWQHFNCGHVMILQTPTILFVWVGRTTSSCERLFGLKIGTKLKDSFKIPEMAVVDDGYEQSMSADRKEVWNGFLSLSQRFVQPMALTPSNAD
;
A
#
# COMPACT_ATOMS: atom_id res chain seq x y z
N SER A 1 4.35 -0.54 -11.40
CA SER A 1 5.37 0.47 -11.11
C SER A 1 4.87 1.79 -11.67
N LEU A 2 4.53 2.76 -10.81
CA LEU A 2 4.41 4.14 -11.29
C LEU A 2 5.84 4.55 -11.63
N ALA A 3 6.15 4.67 -12.92
CA ALA A 3 7.41 5.25 -13.35
C ALA A 3 7.47 6.66 -12.79
N GLY A 4 8.47 6.96 -11.96
CA GLY A 4 8.65 8.31 -11.43
C GLY A 4 8.82 9.27 -12.60
N THR A 5 7.96 10.28 -12.68
CA THR A 5 8.07 11.34 -13.68
C THR A 5 9.14 12.33 -13.24
N ILE A 6 10.04 12.68 -14.14
CA ILE A 6 10.97 13.81 -13.91
C ILE A 6 10.11 15.06 -13.78
N SER A 7 10.17 15.70 -12.61
CA SER A 7 9.47 16.96 -12.37
C SER A 7 10.44 18.10 -12.62
N ASP A 8 10.19 18.88 -13.68
CA ASP A 8 10.82 20.17 -13.90
C ASP A 8 9.81 21.31 -13.62
N LYS A 9 10.19 22.57 -13.81
CA LYS A 9 9.29 23.73 -13.60
C LYS A 9 7.99 23.64 -14.42
N ASN A 10 7.97 22.87 -15.50
CA ASN A 10 6.82 22.69 -16.39
C ASN A 10 5.97 21.44 -16.08
N THR A 11 6.49 20.47 -15.31
CA THR A 11 5.76 19.22 -14.97
C THR A 11 4.95 19.27 -13.66
N ILE A 12 5.06 20.35 -12.87
CA ILE A 12 4.35 20.47 -11.58
C ILE A 12 2.88 20.85 -11.85
N CYS A 13 2.01 19.86 -12.01
CA CYS A 13 0.63 20.06 -12.48
C CYS A 13 -0.40 20.48 -11.41
N ARG A 14 -0.01 20.74 -10.16
CA ARG A 14 -0.96 21.16 -9.11
C ARG A 14 -0.61 22.54 -8.55
N GLU A 15 -1.02 23.56 -9.29
CA GLU A 15 -0.97 24.95 -8.84
C GLU A 15 -2.22 25.30 -8.04
N ILE A 16 -2.08 25.65 -6.77
CA ILE A 16 -3.14 26.31 -6.00
C ILE A 16 -2.97 27.81 -6.22
N LYS A 17 -3.78 28.40 -7.09
CA LYS A 17 -3.79 29.85 -7.31
C LYS A 17 -4.50 30.52 -6.13
N THR A 18 -3.73 31.19 -5.28
CA THR A 18 -4.27 32.09 -4.25
C THR A 18 -4.81 33.38 -4.91
N PRO A 19 -5.71 34.13 -4.26
CA PRO A 19 -6.33 35.34 -4.82
C PRO A 19 -5.34 36.41 -5.33
N MET A 20 -4.07 36.33 -4.92
CA MET A 20 -3.01 37.27 -5.28
C MET A 20 -2.03 36.76 -6.36
N GLY A 21 -2.29 35.59 -6.97
CA GLY A 21 -1.40 35.01 -8.00
C GLY A 21 -0.09 34.44 -7.46
N VAL A 22 0.06 34.32 -6.14
CA VAL A 22 1.22 33.69 -5.51
C VAL A 22 1.07 32.17 -5.58
N ILE A 23 2.01 31.52 -6.27
CA ILE A 23 2.08 30.06 -6.38
C ILE A 23 2.69 29.50 -5.09
N GLU A 24 1.90 28.73 -4.35
CA GLU A 24 2.39 27.93 -3.23
C GLU A 24 3.02 26.64 -3.74
N ARG A 25 4.21 26.29 -3.23
CA ARG A 25 4.92 25.06 -3.59
C ARG A 25 5.15 24.21 -2.36
N TYR A 26 4.79 22.93 -2.46
CA TYR A 26 4.90 21.96 -1.38
C TYR A 26 5.75 20.78 -1.83
N ILE A 27 6.89 20.57 -1.17
CA ILE A 27 7.76 19.42 -1.44
C ILE A 27 7.47 18.37 -0.37
N HIS A 28 7.02 17.18 -0.78
CA HIS A 28 6.85 16.05 0.13
C HIS A 28 7.92 15.00 -0.18
N PHE A 29 8.58 14.49 0.86
CA PHE A 29 9.47 13.35 0.72
C PHE A 29 9.01 12.22 1.62
N TRP A 30 8.75 11.07 1.00
CA TRP A 30 8.16 9.92 1.67
C TRP A 30 9.24 8.88 2.00
N LEU A 31 9.24 8.45 3.27
CA LEU A 31 10.20 7.50 3.82
C LEU A 31 9.48 6.18 4.15
N GLY A 32 9.91 5.11 3.48
CA GLY A 32 9.39 3.77 3.73
C GLY A 32 9.83 3.21 5.09
N ALA A 33 9.04 2.30 5.64
CA ALA A 33 9.28 1.71 6.96
C ALA A 33 10.63 0.97 7.09
N ASN A 34 11.21 0.55 5.96
CA ASN A 34 12.49 -0.19 5.91
C ASN A 34 13.61 0.61 5.25
N ILE A 35 13.49 1.94 5.20
CA ILE A 35 14.52 2.78 4.59
C ILE A 35 15.82 2.73 5.42
N THR A 36 16.96 2.64 4.75
CA THR A 36 18.27 2.69 5.37
C THR A 36 18.70 4.14 5.64
N SER A 37 19.61 4.34 6.59
CA SER A 37 20.07 5.68 7.00
C SER A 37 20.69 6.46 5.83
N ASP A 38 21.49 5.79 4.99
CA ASP A 38 22.10 6.36 3.80
C ASP A 38 21.04 6.83 2.79
N ARG A 39 20.02 6.02 2.50
CA ARG A 39 18.92 6.40 1.59
C ARG A 39 18.07 7.53 2.15
N SER A 40 17.83 7.54 3.46
CA SER A 40 17.12 8.65 4.11
C SER A 40 17.92 9.95 4.03
N LYS A 41 19.25 9.90 4.22
CA LYS A 41 20.13 11.07 4.06
C LYS A 41 20.13 11.55 2.61
N SER A 42 20.26 10.62 1.66
CA SER A 42 20.22 10.92 0.22
C SER A 42 18.92 11.62 -0.18
N ALA A 43 17.77 11.13 0.31
CA ALA A 43 16.48 11.79 0.11
C ALA A 43 16.48 13.23 0.66
N ALA A 44 16.96 13.43 1.89
CA ALA A 44 17.04 14.76 2.49
C ALA A 44 17.93 15.72 1.68
N TYR A 45 19.10 15.27 1.21
CA TYR A 45 19.96 16.08 0.34
C TYR A 45 19.26 16.47 -0.97
N LYS A 46 18.52 15.54 -1.59
CA LYS A 46 17.78 15.82 -2.83
C LYS A 46 16.66 16.85 -2.64
N ILE A 47 16.03 16.88 -1.46
CA ILE A 47 15.03 17.89 -1.14
C ILE A 47 15.66 19.28 -1.00
N ILE A 48 16.85 19.37 -0.41
CA ILE A 48 17.60 20.64 -0.33
C ILE A 48 17.95 21.16 -1.73
N GLU A 49 18.44 20.28 -2.62
CA GLU A 49 18.73 20.63 -4.01
C GLU A 49 17.48 21.12 -4.77
N LEU A 50 16.35 20.43 -4.58
CA LEU A 50 15.08 20.80 -5.24
C LEU A 50 14.53 22.14 -4.71
N ASP A 51 14.61 22.38 -3.41
CA ASP A 51 14.18 23.64 -2.81
C ASP A 51 15.03 24.82 -3.30
N LEU A 52 16.35 24.64 -3.40
CA LEU A 52 17.26 25.62 -4.01
C LEU A 52 16.87 25.91 -5.47
N HIS A 53 16.54 24.87 -6.25
CA HIS A 53 16.10 25.05 -7.64
C HIS A 53 14.76 25.80 -7.77
N LEU A 54 13.94 25.79 -6.72
CA LEU A 54 12.66 26.48 -6.62
C LEU A 54 12.78 27.81 -5.86
N ASP A 55 13.97 28.41 -5.86
CA ASP A 55 14.28 29.72 -5.28
C ASP A 55 13.95 29.82 -3.78
N HIS A 56 14.00 28.69 -3.05
CA HIS A 56 13.64 28.59 -1.63
C HIS A 56 12.21 29.06 -1.29
N LYS A 57 11.31 29.03 -2.28
CA LYS A 57 9.89 29.42 -2.14
C LYS A 57 8.99 28.20 -1.97
N THR A 58 9.42 27.23 -1.16
CA THR A 58 8.66 26.00 -0.92
C THR A 58 8.50 25.70 0.56
N THR A 59 7.46 24.94 0.90
CA THR A 59 7.31 24.32 2.22
C THR A 59 7.56 22.82 2.10
N GLN A 60 8.46 22.30 2.93
CA GLN A 60 8.91 20.91 2.89
C GLN A 60 8.19 20.07 3.95
N TYR A 61 7.72 18.89 3.57
CA TYR A 61 7.05 17.93 4.44
C TYR A 61 7.76 16.58 4.41
N ARG A 62 8.09 16.08 5.60
CA ARG A 62 8.55 14.71 5.80
C ARG A 62 7.36 13.79 5.99
N GLU A 63 7.17 12.87 5.07
CA GLU A 63 6.13 11.85 5.15
C GLU A 63 6.77 10.52 5.54
N SER A 64 6.21 9.83 6.53
CA SER A 64 6.70 8.50 6.95
C SER A 64 5.60 7.47 6.74
N GLN A 65 5.98 6.26 6.29
CA GLN A 65 5.02 5.18 6.03
C GLN A 65 4.06 4.95 7.22
N GLY A 66 2.76 5.06 6.96
CA GLY A 66 1.71 4.89 7.97
C GLY A 66 1.45 6.09 8.88
N HIS A 67 2.22 7.16 8.73
CA HIS A 67 2.07 8.43 9.47
C HIS A 67 2.08 9.61 8.50
N GLU A 68 1.56 9.41 7.29
CA GLU A 68 1.50 10.45 6.27
C GLU A 68 0.50 11.55 6.64
N GLY A 69 0.83 12.79 6.32
CA GLY A 69 -0.04 13.94 6.51
C GLY A 69 -1.28 13.88 5.63
N ILE A 70 -2.38 14.43 6.14
CA ILE A 70 -3.67 14.50 5.41
C ILE A 70 -3.51 15.17 4.04
N ARG A 71 -2.66 16.21 3.96
CA ARG A 71 -2.32 16.88 2.69
C ARG A 71 -1.73 15.90 1.67
N PHE A 72 -0.72 15.11 2.06
CA PHE A 72 -0.11 14.12 1.18
C PHE A 72 -1.12 13.05 0.75
N LEU A 73 -1.87 12.48 1.69
CA LEU A 73 -2.89 11.48 1.39
C LEU A 73 -4.01 12.00 0.47
N SER A 74 -4.28 13.31 0.49
CA SER A 74 -5.27 13.95 -0.39
C SER A 74 -4.90 13.91 -1.88
N TYR A 75 -3.64 13.62 -2.20
CA TYR A 75 -3.16 13.52 -3.58
C TYR A 75 -3.52 12.19 -4.24
N PHE A 76 -3.87 11.17 -3.44
CA PHE A 76 -4.05 9.78 -3.87
C PHE A 76 -5.48 9.25 -3.65
N LYS A 77 -6.49 10.13 -3.60
CA LYS A 77 -7.87 9.75 -3.24
C LYS A 77 -8.50 8.72 -4.19
N GLU A 78 -8.27 8.87 -5.50
CA GLU A 78 -8.91 8.04 -6.54
C GLU A 78 -8.28 6.63 -6.66
N ASP A 79 -6.95 6.57 -6.61
CA ASP A 79 -6.20 5.35 -6.90
C ASP A 79 -5.59 4.68 -5.68
N GLY A 80 -5.71 5.31 -4.50
CA GLY A 80 -5.05 4.87 -3.28
C GLY A 80 -3.53 4.82 -3.44
N ILE A 81 -2.88 4.12 -2.52
CA ILE A 81 -1.41 3.99 -2.52
C ILE A 81 -1.05 2.51 -2.56
N LEU A 82 -0.22 2.11 -3.52
CA LEU A 82 0.40 0.78 -3.55
C LEU A 82 1.84 0.90 -3.06
N ILE A 83 2.10 0.39 -1.87
CA ILE A 83 3.42 0.35 -1.26
C ILE A 83 4.01 -1.03 -1.49
N GLN A 84 4.95 -1.10 -2.42
CA GLN A 84 5.75 -2.29 -2.66
C GLN A 84 7.06 -2.12 -1.90
N SER A 85 7.49 -3.16 -1.21
CA SER A 85 8.86 -3.20 -0.68
C SER A 85 9.81 -3.11 -1.87
N GLY A 86 10.70 -2.10 -1.88
CA GLY A 86 11.42 -1.67 -3.07
C GLY A 86 12.89 -2.10 -3.17
N THR A 87 13.26 -2.53 -4.38
CA THR A 87 14.49 -2.23 -5.16
C THR A 87 15.77 -3.06 -5.06
N ASP A 88 15.94 -3.99 -4.12
CA ASP A 88 17.12 -4.88 -4.15
C ASP A 88 16.76 -6.25 -4.77
N PRO A 89 17.35 -6.67 -5.91
CA PRO A 89 17.07 -7.97 -6.53
C PRO A 89 17.31 -9.17 -5.59
N SER A 90 18.18 -8.99 -4.60
CA SER A 90 18.50 -9.98 -3.55
C SER A 90 17.43 -10.09 -2.44
N SER A 91 16.52 -9.11 -2.35
CA SER A 91 15.58 -8.97 -1.23
C SER A 91 14.18 -9.54 -1.48
N TYR A 92 13.95 -10.29 -2.57
CA TYR A 92 12.58 -10.72 -2.90
C TYR A 92 12.45 -12.17 -3.40
N PRO A 93 11.42 -12.90 -2.94
CA PRO A 93 10.85 -13.96 -3.73
C PRO A 93 10.16 -13.35 -4.97
N GLN A 94 10.49 -13.83 -6.17
CA GLN A 94 9.83 -13.40 -7.41
C GLN A 94 8.31 -13.56 -7.31
N PHE A 95 7.88 -14.67 -6.69
CA PHE A 95 6.54 -15.05 -6.24
C PHE A 95 6.73 -16.11 -5.13
N PRO A 96 5.74 -16.36 -4.25
CA PRO A 96 4.47 -15.65 -4.02
C PRO A 96 4.63 -14.34 -3.22
N ARG A 97 3.55 -13.53 -3.10
CA ARG A 97 3.52 -12.28 -2.31
C ARG A 97 2.24 -12.13 -1.51
N LEU A 98 2.34 -11.52 -0.34
CA LEU A 98 1.19 -11.13 0.49
C LEU A 98 1.10 -9.62 0.58
N TYR A 99 -0.11 -9.09 0.39
CA TYR A 99 -0.43 -7.68 0.56
C TYR A 99 -1.51 -7.51 1.62
N GLN A 100 -1.44 -6.43 2.36
CA GLN A 100 -2.45 -6.00 3.32
C GLN A 100 -3.05 -4.69 2.86
N ILE A 101 -4.37 -4.60 2.91
CA ILE A 101 -5.11 -3.39 2.61
C ILE A 101 -5.59 -2.79 3.91
N LYS A 102 -5.32 -1.49 4.06
CA LYS A 102 -5.75 -0.71 5.21
C LYS A 102 -6.14 0.70 4.78
N GLY A 103 -7.03 1.32 5.55
CA GLY A 103 -7.32 2.74 5.47
C GLY A 103 -8.70 3.02 4.90
N LYS A 104 -9.45 3.87 5.61
CA LYS A 104 -10.85 4.19 5.28
C LYS A 104 -10.95 5.28 4.20
N THR A 105 -10.24 6.39 4.39
CA THR A 105 -10.35 7.58 3.51
C THR A 105 -9.44 7.50 2.29
N THR A 106 -8.19 7.09 2.50
CA THR A 106 -7.22 6.87 1.43
C THR A 106 -6.69 5.44 1.60
N PRO A 107 -7.25 4.47 0.88
CA PRO A 107 -6.87 3.07 1.05
C PRO A 107 -5.44 2.84 0.56
N GLN A 108 -4.69 2.05 1.32
CA GLN A 108 -3.30 1.71 1.07
C GLN A 108 -3.19 0.19 0.94
N CYS A 109 -2.52 -0.28 -0.12
CA CYS A 109 -2.13 -1.68 -0.30
C CYS A 109 -0.64 -1.81 0.00
N ILE A 110 -0.29 -2.55 1.04
CA ILE A 110 1.06 -2.66 1.57
C ILE A 110 1.55 -4.10 1.42
N GLN A 111 2.66 -4.28 0.71
CA GLN A 111 3.32 -5.58 0.61
C GLN A 111 3.93 -5.97 1.96
N GLN A 112 3.61 -7.18 2.42
CA GLN A 112 4.15 -7.75 3.65
C GLN A 112 5.54 -8.35 3.42
N LYS A 113 6.35 -8.40 4.48
CA LYS A 113 7.71 -8.96 4.44
C LYS A 113 7.72 -10.48 4.30
N ALA A 114 6.71 -11.14 4.87
CA ALA A 114 6.57 -12.58 4.87
C ALA A 114 5.12 -12.98 4.62
N ILE A 115 4.91 -14.19 4.14
CA ILE A 115 3.58 -14.79 4.03
C ILE A 115 3.32 -15.56 5.32
N THR A 116 2.56 -14.96 6.23
CA THR A 116 2.27 -15.53 7.54
C THR A 116 0.91 -15.07 8.03
N TRP A 117 0.24 -15.93 8.78
CA TRP A 117 -1.02 -15.64 9.47
C TRP A 117 -0.91 -14.51 10.48
N GLN A 118 0.30 -14.19 10.97
CA GLN A 118 0.51 -13.10 11.92
C GLN A 118 0.11 -11.72 11.37
N HIS A 119 0.03 -11.56 10.05
CA HIS A 119 -0.40 -10.31 9.40
C HIS A 119 -1.92 -10.23 9.21
N PHE A 120 -2.66 -11.32 9.41
CA PHE A 120 -4.10 -11.36 9.18
C PHE A 120 -4.85 -10.75 10.37
N ASN A 121 -5.75 -9.84 10.06
CA ASN A 121 -6.65 -9.21 11.02
C ASN A 121 -8.07 -9.20 10.44
N CYS A 122 -9.07 -9.47 11.27
CA CYS A 122 -10.47 -9.48 10.84
C CYS A 122 -10.98 -8.13 10.29
N GLY A 123 -10.25 -7.03 10.50
CA GLY A 123 -10.55 -5.69 9.96
C GLY A 123 -9.83 -5.34 8.66
N HIS A 124 -9.07 -6.25 8.06
CA HIS A 124 -8.30 -5.98 6.85
C HIS A 124 -8.62 -6.92 5.70
N VAL A 125 -8.37 -6.44 4.47
CA VAL A 125 -8.38 -7.28 3.27
C VAL A 125 -6.94 -7.66 2.97
N MET A 126 -6.70 -8.95 2.74
CA MET A 126 -5.39 -9.48 2.40
C MET A 126 -5.41 -9.99 0.96
N ILE A 127 -4.32 -9.77 0.21
CA ILE A 127 -4.17 -10.33 -1.14
C ILE A 127 -2.98 -11.29 -1.12
N LEU A 128 -3.24 -12.58 -1.32
CA LEU A 128 -2.20 -13.59 -1.54
C LEU A 128 -2.04 -13.79 -3.05
N GLN A 129 -0.97 -13.24 -3.59
CA GLN A 129 -0.59 -13.36 -4.99
C GLN A 129 0.29 -14.59 -5.18
N THR A 130 -0.26 -15.63 -5.80
CA THR A 130 0.48 -16.83 -6.24
C THR A 130 0.61 -16.86 -7.76
N PRO A 131 1.43 -17.76 -8.35
CA PRO A 131 1.57 -17.87 -9.80
C PRO A 131 0.28 -18.32 -10.52
N THR A 132 -0.57 -19.10 -9.85
CA THR A 132 -1.76 -19.74 -10.44
C THR A 132 -3.06 -19.08 -10.00
N ILE A 133 -3.19 -18.72 -8.74
CA ILE A 133 -4.42 -18.15 -8.18
C ILE A 133 -4.10 -16.91 -7.33
N LEU A 134 -4.78 -15.80 -7.60
CA LEU A 134 -4.74 -14.62 -6.74
C LEU A 134 -5.90 -14.70 -5.76
N PHE A 135 -5.61 -14.83 -4.47
CA PHE A 135 -6.64 -14.84 -3.45
C PHE A 135 -6.83 -13.46 -2.84
N VAL A 136 -8.07 -13.00 -2.78
CA VAL A 136 -8.49 -11.82 -2.02
C VAL A 136 -9.22 -12.33 -0.77
N TRP A 137 -8.53 -12.34 0.36
CA TRP A 137 -9.09 -12.71 1.64
C TRP A 137 -9.74 -11.48 2.30
N VAL A 138 -11.00 -11.61 2.72
CA VAL A 138 -11.80 -10.50 3.24
C VAL A 138 -12.09 -10.75 4.71
N GLY A 139 -11.51 -9.91 5.57
CA GLY A 139 -11.79 -9.90 7.00
C GLY A 139 -13.25 -9.57 7.29
N ARG A 140 -13.82 -10.21 8.31
CA ARG A 140 -15.24 -10.09 8.68
C ARG A 140 -15.73 -8.66 8.95
N THR A 141 -14.85 -7.79 9.44
CA THR A 141 -15.16 -6.42 9.87
C THR A 141 -14.60 -5.35 8.94
N THR A 142 -14.17 -5.75 7.74
CA THR A 142 -13.64 -4.83 6.72
C THR A 142 -14.69 -3.83 6.24
N SER A 143 -14.24 -2.62 5.90
CA SER A 143 -15.12 -1.63 5.31
C SER A 143 -15.38 -1.90 3.82
N SER A 144 -16.52 -1.43 3.29
CA SER A 144 -16.83 -1.52 1.86
C SER A 144 -15.77 -0.86 0.98
N CYS A 145 -15.18 0.25 1.44
CA CYS A 145 -14.10 0.94 0.74
C CYS A 145 -12.85 0.05 0.61
N GLU A 146 -12.42 -0.61 1.69
CA GLU A 146 -11.27 -1.53 1.67
C GLU A 146 -11.55 -2.75 0.79
N ARG A 147 -12.78 -3.29 0.82
CA ARG A 147 -13.18 -4.42 -0.03
C ARG A 147 -13.15 -4.06 -1.51
N LEU A 148 -13.76 -2.93 -1.90
CA LEU A 148 -13.76 -2.46 -3.29
C LEU A 148 -12.34 -2.16 -3.77
N PHE A 149 -11.54 -1.51 -2.94
CA PHE A 149 -10.15 -1.24 -3.25
C PHE A 149 -9.34 -2.53 -3.42
N GLY A 150 -9.55 -3.53 -2.57
CA GLY A 150 -8.87 -4.82 -2.69
C GLY A 150 -9.23 -5.61 -3.92
N LEU A 151 -10.49 -5.57 -4.34
CA LEU A 151 -10.89 -6.14 -5.62
C LEU A 151 -10.25 -5.38 -6.79
N LYS A 152 -10.28 -4.03 -6.79
CA LYS A 152 -9.62 -3.19 -7.81
C LYS A 152 -8.13 -3.52 -7.95
N ILE A 153 -7.42 -3.59 -6.82
CA ILE A 153 -5.98 -3.91 -6.80
C ILE A 153 -5.73 -5.38 -7.18
N GLY A 154 -6.55 -6.31 -6.68
CA GLY A 154 -6.49 -7.73 -7.04
C GLY A 154 -6.61 -7.95 -8.54
N THR A 155 -7.60 -7.34 -9.19
CA THR A 155 -7.77 -7.38 -10.65
C THR A 155 -6.55 -6.78 -11.36
N LYS A 156 -6.09 -5.61 -10.93
CA LYS A 156 -4.89 -4.96 -11.51
C LYS A 156 -3.65 -5.85 -11.42
N LEU A 157 -3.44 -6.51 -10.28
CA LEU A 157 -2.33 -7.45 -10.08
C LEU A 157 -2.50 -8.70 -10.94
N LYS A 158 -3.70 -9.30 -10.96
CA LYS A 158 -4.02 -10.44 -11.81
C LYS A 158 -3.67 -10.16 -13.27
N ASP A 159 -4.11 -9.03 -13.80
CA ASP A 159 -3.91 -8.66 -15.20
C ASP A 159 -2.44 -8.33 -15.49
N SER A 160 -1.79 -7.57 -14.60
CA SER A 160 -0.37 -7.20 -14.74
C SER A 160 0.56 -8.42 -14.76
N PHE A 161 0.23 -9.45 -13.99
CA PHE A 161 1.02 -10.67 -13.85
C PHE A 161 0.46 -11.88 -14.61
N LYS A 162 -0.62 -11.69 -15.39
CA LYS A 162 -1.29 -12.74 -16.18
C LYS A 162 -1.68 -13.97 -15.36
N ILE A 163 -2.12 -13.76 -14.12
CA ILE A 163 -2.59 -14.84 -13.25
C ILE A 163 -3.96 -15.30 -13.78
N PRO A 164 -4.17 -16.61 -14.00
CA PRO A 164 -5.37 -17.10 -14.68
C PRO A 164 -6.63 -16.91 -13.84
N GLU A 165 -6.53 -17.08 -12.53
CA GLU A 165 -7.69 -17.09 -11.63
C GLU A 165 -7.56 -16.05 -10.49
N MET A 166 -8.68 -15.44 -10.11
CA MET A 166 -8.81 -14.72 -8.85
C MET A 166 -9.96 -15.32 -8.04
N ALA A 167 -9.71 -15.61 -6.77
CA ALA A 167 -10.67 -16.17 -5.84
C ALA A 167 -10.86 -15.23 -4.63
N VAL A 168 -12.12 -14.96 -4.27
CA VAL A 168 -12.45 -14.23 -3.04
C VAL A 168 -12.71 -15.25 -1.94
N VAL A 169 -12.14 -15.02 -0.76
CA VAL A 169 -12.24 -15.91 0.41
C VAL A 169 -12.65 -15.08 1.61
N ASP A 170 -13.77 -15.39 2.23
CA ASP A 170 -14.22 -14.67 3.43
C ASP A 170 -13.65 -15.31 4.71
N ASP A 171 -13.36 -14.49 5.71
CA ASP A 171 -12.87 -14.89 7.04
C ASP A 171 -13.79 -15.92 7.72
N GLY A 172 -13.29 -17.16 7.85
CA GLY A 172 -13.98 -18.30 8.43
C GLY A 172 -14.57 -19.28 7.40
N TYR A 173 -14.50 -18.94 6.11
CA TYR A 173 -14.95 -19.77 4.99
C TYR A 173 -13.78 -20.32 4.18
N GLU A 174 -12.57 -20.35 4.74
CA GLU A 174 -11.40 -20.85 4.00
C GLU A 174 -11.52 -22.36 3.70
N GLN A 175 -12.21 -23.12 4.57
CA GLN A 175 -12.43 -24.56 4.39
C GLN A 175 -13.42 -24.91 3.27
N SER A 176 -14.31 -23.98 2.91
CA SER A 176 -15.31 -24.17 1.84
C SER A 176 -14.74 -23.94 0.44
N MET A 177 -13.46 -23.57 0.31
CA MET A 177 -12.78 -23.54 -0.98
C MET A 177 -12.72 -24.95 -1.62
N SER A 178 -12.65 -24.98 -2.96
CA SER A 178 -12.41 -26.23 -3.71
C SER A 178 -11.08 -26.89 -3.29
N ALA A 179 -10.95 -28.19 -3.55
CA ALA A 179 -9.72 -28.93 -3.24
C ALA A 179 -8.48 -28.27 -3.87
N ASP A 180 -8.55 -27.92 -5.15
CA ASP A 180 -7.46 -27.29 -5.90
C ASP A 180 -7.03 -25.95 -5.30
N ARG A 181 -8.00 -25.10 -4.91
CA ARG A 181 -7.73 -23.81 -4.25
C ARG A 181 -7.08 -24.01 -2.89
N LYS A 182 -7.54 -25.00 -2.12
CA LYS A 182 -6.97 -25.33 -0.80
C LYS A 182 -5.55 -25.87 -0.92
N GLU A 183 -5.26 -26.65 -1.95
CA GLU A 183 -3.90 -27.15 -2.21
C GLU A 183 -2.93 -25.99 -2.44
N VAL A 184 -3.27 -25.08 -3.35
CA VAL A 184 -2.45 -23.87 -3.62
C VAL A 184 -2.32 -23.00 -2.37
N TRP A 185 -3.43 -22.76 -1.67
CA TRP A 185 -3.43 -21.95 -0.44
C TRP A 185 -2.52 -22.57 0.63
N ASN A 186 -2.66 -23.86 0.91
CA ASN A 186 -1.89 -24.55 1.96
C ASN A 186 -0.39 -24.62 1.64
N GLY A 187 -0.01 -24.60 0.35
CA GLY A 187 1.38 -24.55 -0.07
C GLY A 187 2.11 -23.27 0.37
N PHE A 188 1.38 -22.18 0.62
CA PHE A 188 1.97 -20.89 1.03
C PHE A 188 1.52 -20.40 2.40
N LEU A 189 0.32 -20.76 2.83
CA LEU A 189 -0.31 -20.27 4.06
C LEU A 189 -1.22 -21.36 4.66
N SER A 190 -0.62 -22.36 5.30
CA SER A 190 -1.37 -23.54 5.79
C SER A 190 -2.57 -23.19 6.66
N LEU A 191 -3.74 -23.71 6.30
CA LEU A 191 -4.98 -23.58 7.07
C LEU A 191 -4.90 -24.27 8.44
N SER A 192 -4.00 -25.24 8.63
CA SER A 192 -3.79 -25.86 9.95
C SER A 192 -3.16 -24.90 10.96
N GLN A 193 -2.45 -23.87 10.48
CA GLN A 193 -1.81 -22.83 11.29
C GLN A 193 -2.63 -21.54 11.30
N ARG A 194 -3.90 -21.61 10.88
CA ARG A 194 -4.79 -20.45 10.75
C ARG A 194 -4.83 -19.66 12.04
N PHE A 195 -4.42 -18.40 11.95
CA PHE A 195 -4.54 -17.43 13.02
C PHE A 195 -4.95 -16.08 12.41
N VAL A 196 -6.05 -15.52 12.92
CA VAL A 196 -6.55 -14.21 12.49
C VAL A 196 -6.69 -13.37 13.75
N GLN A 197 -6.00 -12.24 13.78
CA GLN A 197 -6.07 -11.33 14.92
C GLN A 197 -7.50 -10.75 15.03
N PRO A 198 -8.09 -10.74 16.23
CA PRO A 198 -9.32 -10.02 16.46
C PRO A 198 -9.09 -8.52 16.24
N MET A 199 -10.18 -7.78 16.06
CA MET A 199 -10.10 -6.33 16.05
C MET A 199 -9.49 -5.89 17.37
N ALA A 200 -8.48 -5.01 17.33
CA ALA A 200 -7.95 -4.42 18.55
C ALA A 200 -9.10 -3.67 19.24
N LEU A 201 -9.48 -4.12 20.44
CA LEU A 201 -10.35 -3.38 21.34
C LEU A 201 -9.55 -2.18 21.88
N THR A 202 -9.23 -1.20 21.06
CA THR A 202 -8.80 0.10 21.60
C THR A 202 -10.04 0.89 21.97
N PRO A 203 -10.13 1.42 23.21
CA PRO A 203 -11.25 2.24 23.63
C PRO A 203 -11.34 3.43 22.68
N SER A 204 -12.56 3.77 22.27
CA SER A 204 -12.80 5.12 21.78
C SER A 204 -12.39 6.05 22.91
N ASN A 205 -11.26 6.73 22.76
CA ASN A 205 -11.07 7.95 23.52
C ASN A 205 -12.11 8.93 22.96
N ALA A 206 -13.28 8.92 23.61
CA ALA A 206 -14.09 10.10 23.75
C ALA A 206 -13.21 11.12 24.50
N ASP A 207 -12.82 12.17 23.78
CA ASP A 207 -12.92 13.59 24.16
C ASP A 207 -12.22 14.45 23.10
#